data_AF-A0A2G5IGV2-F1
#
_entry.id   AF-A0A2G5IGV2-F1
#
_cell.length_a   1.000
_cell.length_b   1.000
_cell.length_c   1.000
_cell.angle_alpha   90.00
_cell.angle_beta   90.00
_cell.angle_gamma   90.00
#
_symmetry.space_group_name_H-M   'P 1'
#
loop_
_entity.id
_entity.type
_entity.pdbx_description
1 polymer ?
#
loop_
_entity_poly.entity_id
_entity_poly.type
_entity_poly.pdbx_seq_one_letter_code
_entity_poly.pdbx_strand_id
1 'polypeptide(L)'
;MRSTKSLDKGGWRTLPAEGREGALPEWPLTEAAPRELDLWEELWAKPQATAWEDMGQELEVALFVRTLAEAERADARVDVKKMVRGYLDSLGLSVAGMNRNRWKIAPVVEVPEAETAGPEPAARRPSARDRLKVVPSGEGA
;
A
#
# COMPACT_ATOMS: atom_id res chain seq x y z
N MET A 1 10.18 -12.77 -11.54
CA MET A 1 9.41 -11.77 -12.32
C MET A 1 9.59 -10.44 -11.60
N ARG A 2 10.35 -9.49 -12.15
CA ARG A 2 10.61 -8.18 -11.50
C ARG A 2 9.44 -7.26 -11.82
N SER A 3 8.69 -6.85 -10.80
CA SER A 3 7.53 -5.96 -10.94
C SER A 3 8.00 -4.55 -11.29
N THR A 4 7.86 -4.15 -12.55
CA THR A 4 8.01 -2.76 -12.98
C THR A 4 6.77 -1.96 -12.57
N LYS A 5 6.65 -1.61 -11.29
CA LYS A 5 5.64 -0.61 -10.85
C LYS A 5 6.07 0.78 -11.35
N SER A 6 5.14 1.48 -11.97
CA SER A 6 5.42 2.67 -12.80
C SER A 6 6.02 3.82 -12.00
N LEU A 7 7.12 4.39 -12.49
CA LEU A 7 7.55 5.73 -12.13
C LEU A 7 6.59 6.75 -12.75
N ASP A 8 6.15 7.73 -11.97
CA ASP A 8 5.32 8.83 -12.46
C ASP A 8 6.11 9.75 -13.39
N LYS A 9 5.39 10.56 -14.18
CA LYS A 9 5.97 11.70 -14.91
C LYS A 9 6.70 12.62 -13.92
N GLY A 10 8.03 12.64 -14.01
CA GLY A 10 8.91 13.40 -13.10
C GLY A 10 9.86 12.57 -12.23
N GLY A 11 9.87 11.24 -12.40
CA GLY A 11 10.79 10.34 -11.69
C GLY A 11 10.45 10.14 -10.22
N TRP A 12 9.20 10.41 -9.84
CA TRP A 12 8.67 10.08 -8.52
C TRP A 12 8.08 8.67 -8.53
N ARG A 13 8.32 7.93 -7.45
CA ARG A 13 7.68 6.62 -7.20
C ARG A 13 6.49 6.83 -6.27
N THR A 14 5.34 6.33 -6.69
CA THR A 14 4.13 6.29 -5.86
C THR A 14 4.05 4.94 -5.14
N LEU A 15 4.03 4.97 -3.81
CA LEU A 15 3.92 3.81 -2.93
C LEU A 15 2.45 3.59 -2.53
N PRO A 16 1.97 2.35 -2.41
CA PRO A 16 0.59 2.06 -2.01
C PRO A 16 0.35 2.51 -0.57
N ALA A 17 -0.79 3.14 -0.29
CA ALA A 17 -1.11 3.69 1.03
C ALA A 17 -1.36 2.59 2.07
N GLU A 18 -1.85 1.45 1.60
CA GLU A 18 -2.23 0.27 2.36
C GLU A 18 -1.02 -0.49 2.90
N GLY A 19 0.18 -0.20 2.38
CA GLY A 19 1.41 -0.88 2.76
C GLY A 19 1.88 -1.95 1.78
N ARG A 20 2.84 -2.77 2.19
CA ARG A 20 3.25 -3.97 1.45
C ARG A 20 2.35 -5.13 1.86
N GLU A 21 1.86 -5.86 0.85
CA GLU A 21 1.12 -7.11 1.03
C GLU A 21 2.05 -8.32 0.95
N GLY A 22 1.64 -9.43 1.57
CA GLY A 22 2.32 -10.73 1.48
C GLY A 22 3.11 -11.11 2.73
N ALA A 23 3.75 -12.27 2.68
CA ALA A 23 4.52 -12.80 3.80
C ALA A 23 5.74 -11.93 4.10
N LEU A 24 6.09 -11.80 5.37
CA LEU A 24 7.30 -11.12 5.81
C LEU A 24 8.53 -11.84 5.20
N PRO A 25 9.55 -11.08 4.75
CA PRO A 25 10.80 -11.68 4.33
C PRO A 25 11.50 -12.35 5.51
N GLU A 26 12.32 -13.35 5.18
CA GLU A 26 13.16 -14.04 6.16
C GLU A 26 14.11 -13.04 6.82
N TRP A 27 14.28 -13.16 8.14
CA TRP A 27 15.20 -12.32 8.89
C TRP A 27 16.65 -12.61 8.45
N PRO A 28 17.40 -11.62 7.91
CA PRO A 28 18.67 -11.88 7.23
C PRO A 28 19.90 -11.83 8.15
N LEU A 29 19.74 -11.40 9.40
CA LEU A 29 20.83 -11.35 10.37
C LEU A 29 20.90 -12.66 11.16
N THR A 30 21.90 -12.76 12.03
CA THR A 30 21.90 -13.75 13.11
C THR A 30 20.65 -13.62 13.98
N GLU A 31 20.51 -14.52 14.98
CA GLU A 31 19.38 -14.58 15.93
C GLU A 31 18.74 -13.22 16.22
N ALA A 32 17.43 -13.14 15.96
CA ALA A 32 16.64 -11.95 16.21
C ALA A 32 16.19 -11.91 17.67
N ALA A 33 16.28 -10.74 18.29
CA ALA A 33 15.64 -10.50 19.59
C ALA A 33 14.11 -10.31 19.40
N PRO A 34 13.27 -10.60 20.41
CA PRO A 34 11.81 -10.42 20.30
C PRO A 34 11.41 -9.02 19.82
N ARG A 35 12.01 -7.97 20.40
CA ARG A 35 11.72 -6.58 19.99
C ARG A 35 12.12 -6.29 18.54
N GLU A 36 13.15 -6.96 18.02
CA GLU A 36 13.54 -6.82 16.62
C GLU A 36 12.48 -7.41 15.69
N LEU A 37 11.88 -8.55 16.06
CA LEU A 37 10.82 -9.18 15.27
C LEU A 37 9.55 -8.32 15.24
N ASP A 38 9.17 -7.71 16.38
CA ASP A 38 8.02 -6.78 16.43
C ASP A 38 8.24 -5.60 15.47
N LEU A 39 9.42 -4.97 15.55
CA LEU A 39 9.80 -3.86 14.66
C LEU A 39 9.90 -4.30 13.19
N TRP A 40 10.39 -5.51 12.92
CA TRP A 40 10.47 -6.07 11.57
C TRP A 40 9.08 -6.17 10.95
N GLU A 41 8.12 -6.75 11.66
CA GLU A 41 6.73 -6.85 11.22
C GLU A 41 6.11 -5.46 10.96
N GLU A 42 6.26 -4.53 11.92
CA GLU A 42 5.73 -3.17 11.81
C GLU A 42 6.31 -2.39 10.62
N LEU A 43 7.60 -2.55 10.34
CA LEU A 43 8.27 -1.86 9.23
C LEU A 43 7.88 -2.46 7.89
N TRP A 44 7.83 -3.79 7.78
CA TRP A 44 7.48 -4.45 6.52
C TRP A 44 6.01 -4.30 6.14
N ALA A 45 5.13 -3.89 7.07
CA ALA A 45 3.77 -3.47 6.76
C ALA A 45 3.68 -2.08 6.10
N LYS A 46 4.75 -1.26 6.10
CA LYS A 46 4.70 0.13 5.61
C LYS A 46 4.68 0.23 4.09
N PRO A 47 4.16 1.34 3.51
CA PRO A 47 4.25 1.61 2.07
C PRO A 47 5.66 1.49 1.48
N GLN A 48 6.66 1.97 2.22
CA GLN A 48 8.08 1.97 1.86
C GLN A 48 8.63 0.57 1.66
N ALA A 49 8.07 -0.44 2.33
CA ALA A 49 8.52 -1.82 2.21
C ALA A 49 8.37 -2.39 0.80
N THR A 50 7.40 -1.88 0.02
CA THR A 50 7.31 -2.22 -1.42
C THR A 50 8.49 -1.70 -2.23
N ALA A 51 9.13 -0.61 -1.80
CA ALA A 51 10.34 -0.12 -2.44
C ALA A 51 11.57 -0.90 -1.98
N TRP A 52 11.66 -1.21 -0.69
CA TRP A 52 12.75 -2.01 -0.13
C TRP A 52 12.83 -3.40 -0.76
N GLU A 53 11.70 -4.08 -0.94
CA GLU A 53 11.60 -5.39 -1.61
C GLU A 53 12.10 -5.33 -3.05
N ASP A 54 11.64 -4.35 -3.83
CA ASP A 54 12.07 -4.19 -5.23
C ASP A 54 13.58 -3.91 -5.36
N MET A 55 14.19 -3.34 -4.33
CA MET A 55 15.62 -2.99 -4.29
C MET A 55 16.49 -4.03 -3.56
N GLY A 56 15.89 -5.05 -2.91
CA GLY A 56 16.63 -6.04 -2.11
C GLY A 56 17.29 -5.44 -0.86
N GLN A 57 16.57 -4.56 -0.15
CA GLN A 57 17.08 -3.86 1.05
C GLN A 57 16.80 -4.58 2.37
N GLU A 58 16.51 -5.89 2.36
CA GLU A 58 16.19 -6.66 3.57
C GLU A 58 17.26 -6.53 4.65
N LEU A 59 18.54 -6.63 4.26
CA LEU A 59 19.66 -6.50 5.18
C LEU A 59 19.74 -5.10 5.80
N GLU A 60 19.50 -4.05 5.03
CA GLU A 60 19.54 -2.67 5.52
C GLU A 60 18.40 -2.38 6.50
N VAL A 61 17.19 -2.87 6.20
CA VAL A 61 16.04 -2.79 7.10
C VAL A 61 16.34 -3.56 8.40
N ALA A 62 16.99 -4.72 8.32
CA ALA A 62 17.28 -5.54 9.50
C ALA A 62 18.32 -4.88 10.41
N LEU A 63 19.35 -4.27 9.81
CA LEU A 63 20.34 -3.47 10.55
C LEU A 63 19.71 -2.23 11.20
N PHE A 64 18.76 -1.57 10.51
CA PHE A 64 18.00 -0.48 11.10
C PHE A 64 17.16 -0.96 12.29
N VAL A 65 16.41 -2.06 12.15
CA VAL A 65 15.63 -2.66 13.24
C VAL A 65 16.48 -2.94 14.47
N ARG A 66 17.63 -3.60 14.30
CA ARG A 66 18.57 -3.89 15.38
C ARG A 66 19.08 -2.61 16.06
N THR A 67 19.45 -1.62 15.26
CA THR A 67 19.91 -0.31 15.74
C THR A 67 18.81 0.43 16.51
N LEU A 68 17.56 0.36 16.02
CA LEU A 68 16.41 0.99 16.64
C LEU A 68 16.05 0.31 17.97
N ALA A 69 16.01 -1.02 18.02
CA ALA A 69 15.78 -1.79 19.23
C ALA A 69 16.83 -1.46 20.31
N GLU A 70 18.10 -1.30 19.92
CA GLU A 70 19.14 -0.86 20.85
C GLU A 70 18.93 0.60 21.28
N ALA A 71 18.59 1.50 20.37
CA ALA A 71 18.37 2.92 20.64
C ALA A 71 17.19 3.21 21.58
N GLU A 72 16.17 2.34 21.59
CA GLU A 72 14.98 2.44 22.45
C GLU A 72 15.30 2.20 23.93
N ARG A 73 16.42 1.55 24.24
CA ARG A 73 16.82 1.30 25.63
C ARG A 73 17.12 2.60 26.38
N ALA A 74 16.74 2.65 27.66
CA ALA A 74 17.00 3.81 28.51
C ALA A 74 18.49 4.14 28.65
N ASP A 75 19.34 3.12 28.65
CA ASP A 75 20.80 3.20 28.74
C ASP A 75 21.51 3.23 27.38
N ALA A 76 20.77 3.38 26.28
CA ALA A 76 21.32 3.36 24.93
C ALA A 76 22.38 4.46 24.73
N ARG A 77 23.49 4.08 24.10
CA ARG A 77 24.58 5.00 23.79
C ARG A 77 24.13 6.08 22.80
N VAL A 78 24.69 7.28 22.95
CA VAL A 78 24.30 8.46 22.13
C VAL A 78 24.67 8.28 20.65
N ASP A 79 25.74 7.57 20.34
CA ASP A 79 26.17 7.26 18.97
C ASP A 79 25.16 6.36 18.23
N VAL A 80 24.59 5.35 18.90
CA VAL A 80 23.51 4.50 18.35
C VAL A 80 22.31 5.35 17.94
N LYS A 81 21.89 6.30 18.78
CA LYS A 81 20.78 7.22 18.47
C LYS A 81 21.06 8.10 17.24
N LYS A 82 22.32 8.43 16.97
CA LYS A 82 22.71 9.17 15.75
C LYS A 82 22.64 8.29 14.51
N MET A 83 23.00 7.01 14.61
CA MET A 83 22.92 6.05 13.50
C MET A 83 21.47 5.84 13.02
N VAL A 84 20.51 5.79 13.93
CA VAL A 84 19.07 5.67 13.61
C VAL A 84 18.63 6.71 12.59
N ARG A 85 19.07 7.97 12.73
CA ARG A 85 18.69 9.04 11.80
C ARG A 85 19.17 8.78 10.36
N GLY A 86 20.39 8.27 10.20
CA GLY A 86 20.92 7.93 8.88
C GLY A 86 20.08 6.87 8.16
N TYR A 87 19.69 5.83 8.89
CA TYR A 87 18.79 4.79 8.36
C TYR A 87 17.39 5.33 8.03
N LEU A 88 16.81 6.18 8.88
CA LEU A 88 15.50 6.80 8.61
C LEU A 88 15.51 7.58 7.28
N ASP A 89 16.60 8.29 6.99
CA ASP A 89 16.76 9.02 5.74
C ASP A 89 17.00 8.07 4.55
N SER A 90 17.86 7.06 4.70
CA SER A 90 18.16 6.08 3.64
C SER A 90 16.92 5.27 3.24
N LEU A 91 16.20 4.74 4.23
CA LEU A 91 15.02 3.90 4.04
C LEU A 91 13.75 4.70 3.70
N GLY A 92 13.82 6.02 3.58
CA GLY A 92 12.65 6.85 3.25
C GLY A 92 11.58 6.87 4.36
N LEU A 93 11.99 6.69 5.61
CA LEU A 93 11.10 6.77 6.78
C LEU A 93 11.00 8.20 7.34
N SER A 94 11.94 9.07 6.99
CA SER A 94 11.86 10.51 7.28
C SER A 94 11.29 11.30 6.09
N VAL A 95 10.80 12.52 6.35
CA VAL A 95 10.36 13.45 5.29
C VAL A 95 11.51 13.78 4.33
N ALA A 96 12.74 13.92 4.85
CA ALA A 96 13.92 14.16 4.03
C ALA A 96 14.25 12.94 3.15
N GLY A 97 14.16 11.74 3.71
CA GLY A 97 14.35 10.48 2.99
C GLY A 97 13.33 10.27 1.88
N MET A 98 12.05 10.49 2.16
CA MET A 98 10.98 10.43 1.16
C MET A 98 11.26 11.36 -0.03
N ASN A 99 11.65 12.61 0.25
CA ASN A 99 12.00 13.57 -0.80
C ASN A 99 13.26 13.17 -1.58
N ARG A 100 14.30 12.72 -0.89
CA ARG A 100 15.57 12.31 -1.49
C ARG A 100 15.38 11.11 -2.43
N ASN A 101 14.60 10.13 -1.99
CA ASN A 101 14.29 8.93 -2.76
C ASN A 101 13.22 9.19 -3.84
N ARG A 102 12.62 10.40 -3.86
CA ARG A 102 11.50 10.79 -4.71
C ARG A 102 10.32 9.85 -4.55
N TRP A 103 10.02 9.50 -3.30
CA TRP A 103 8.88 8.67 -2.95
C TRP A 103 7.74 9.53 -2.44
N LYS A 104 6.52 9.14 -2.81
CA LYS A 104 5.28 9.67 -2.25
C LYS A 104 4.34 8.51 -1.98
N ILE A 105 3.50 8.64 -0.97
CA ILE A 105 2.45 7.66 -0.67
C ILE A 105 1.21 8.06 -1.46
N ALA A 106 0.53 7.09 -2.06
CA ALA A 106 -0.74 7.31 -2.73
C ALA A 106 -1.76 7.91 -1.76
N PRO A 107 -2.72 8.73 -2.24
CA PRO A 107 -3.84 9.11 -1.40
C PRO A 107 -4.60 7.85 -0.98
N VAL A 108 -5.03 7.79 0.28
CA VAL A 108 -5.99 6.77 0.72
C VAL A 108 -7.26 7.03 -0.06
N VAL A 109 -7.55 6.19 -1.04
CA VAL A 109 -8.86 6.19 -1.68
C VAL A 109 -9.74 5.43 -0.72
N GLU A 110 -10.54 6.14 0.07
CA GLU A 110 -11.71 5.51 0.68
C GLU A 110 -12.57 5.03 -0.48
N VAL A 111 -12.37 3.78 -0.88
CA VAL A 111 -13.35 3.07 -1.69
C VAL A 111 -14.56 3.03 -0.76
N PRO A 112 -15.67 3.73 -1.09
CA PRO A 112 -16.88 3.53 -0.32
C PRO A 112 -17.11 2.04 -0.36
N GLU A 113 -17.11 1.42 0.81
CA GLU A 113 -17.35 0.00 0.99
C GLU A 113 -18.46 -0.37 0.02
N ALA A 114 -18.11 -1.17 -0.99
CA ALA A 114 -19.03 -1.45 -2.08
C ALA A 114 -20.26 -2.03 -1.41
N GLU A 115 -21.32 -1.20 -1.37
CA GLU A 115 -22.63 -1.54 -0.86
C GLU A 115 -22.92 -2.90 -1.45
N THR A 116 -22.97 -3.90 -0.57
CA THR A 116 -23.18 -5.29 -0.92
C THR A 116 -24.36 -5.30 -1.86
N ALA A 117 -24.12 -5.70 -3.12
CA ALA A 117 -25.06 -5.55 -4.22
C ALA A 117 -26.50 -5.74 -3.76
N GLY A 118 -27.21 -4.61 -3.57
CA GLY A 118 -28.65 -4.62 -3.39
C GLY A 118 -29.27 -5.24 -4.64
N PRO A 119 -30.38 -6.00 -4.51
CA PRO A 119 -30.92 -6.77 -5.61
C PRO A 119 -31.23 -5.85 -6.80
N GLU A 120 -30.75 -6.26 -7.97
CA GLU A 120 -30.98 -5.66 -9.27
C GLU A 120 -32.43 -5.16 -9.40
N PRO A 121 -32.68 -3.92 -9.88
CA PRO A 121 -34.04 -3.42 -10.00
C PRO A 121 -34.80 -4.32 -10.98
N ALA A 122 -35.80 -5.03 -10.45
CA ALA A 122 -36.66 -5.93 -11.21
C ALA A 122 -37.16 -5.22 -12.48
N ALA A 123 -36.93 -5.86 -13.62
CA ALA A 123 -37.36 -5.38 -14.93
C ALA A 123 -38.83 -4.93 -14.88
N ARG A 124 -39.09 -3.71 -15.37
CA ARG A 124 -40.45 -3.13 -15.42
C ARG A 124 -41.39 -4.09 -16.14
N ARG A 125 -42.45 -4.52 -15.46
CA ARG A 125 -43.52 -5.31 -16.06
C ARG A 125 -44.27 -4.44 -17.08
N PRO A 126 -44.46 -4.90 -18.33
CA PRO A 126 -45.11 -4.09 -19.36
C PRO A 126 -46.54 -3.75 -18.95
N SER A 127 -46.88 -2.46 -19.06
CA SER A 127 -48.18 -1.93 -18.63
C SER A 127 -49.26 -2.18 -19.68
N ALA A 128 -50.54 -2.13 -19.27
CA ALA A 128 -51.68 -2.36 -20.15
C ALA A 128 -51.72 -1.44 -21.40
N ARG A 129 -51.03 -0.29 -21.38
CA ARG A 129 -50.89 0.62 -22.52
C ARG A 129 -50.01 0.07 -23.65
N ASP A 130 -49.02 -0.77 -23.36
CA ASP A 130 -48.17 -1.38 -24.39
C ASP A 130 -48.90 -2.46 -25.22
N ARG A 131 -50.07 -2.91 -24.76
CA ARG A 131 -50.85 -3.98 -25.41
C ARG A 131 -51.85 -3.48 -26.45
N LEU A 132 -52.08 -2.17 -26.53
CA LEU A 132 -53.03 -1.62 -27.49
C LEU A 132 -52.29 -1.20 -28.77
N LYS A 133 -52.12 -2.14 -29.71
CA LYS A 133 -51.74 -1.79 -31.10
C LYS A 133 -52.99 -1.41 -31.88
N VAL A 134 -53.05 -0.17 -32.34
CA VAL A 134 -54.07 0.34 -33.27
C VAL A 134 -53.90 -0.37 -34.61
N VAL A 135 -54.92 -1.08 -35.06
CA VAL A 135 -55.02 -1.60 -36.43
C VAL A 135 -55.49 -0.45 -37.33
N PRO A 136 -54.82 -0.16 -38.47
CA PRO A 136 -55.36 0.77 -39.44
C PRO A 136 -56.62 0.18 -40.06
N SER A 137 -57.75 0.87 -39.93
CA SER A 137 -58.96 0.55 -40.67
C SER A 137 -58.68 0.69 -42.18
N GLY A 138 -58.62 -0.44 -42.88
CA GLY A 138 -58.74 -0.45 -44.33
C GLY A 138 -60.22 -0.30 -44.70
N GLU A 139 -60.59 0.84 -45.27
CA GLU A 139 -61.83 0.97 -46.03
C GLU A 139 -61.53 0.61 -47.49
N GLY A 140 -62.29 -0.38 -47.98
CA GLY A 140 -62.33 -0.71 -49.39
C GLY A 140 -63.32 0.16 -50.14
N ALA A 141 -62.94 0.51 -51.37
CA ALA A 141 -63.77 0.56 -52.58
C ALA A 141 -62.83 0.67 -53.78
#